data_AF-A0A4V1RZV0-F1
#
_entry.id   AF-A0A4V1RZV0-F1
#
_cell.length_a   1.000
_cell.length_b   1.000
_cell.length_c   1.000
_cell.angle_alpha   90.00
_cell.angle_beta   90.00
_cell.angle_gamma   90.00
#
_symmetry.space_group_name_H-M   'P 1'
#
loop_
_entity.id
_entity.type
_entity.pdbx_description
1 polymer ?
#
loop_
_entity_poly.entity_id
_entity_poly.type
_entity_poly.pdbx_seq_one_letter_code
_entity_poly.pdbx_strand_id
1 'polypeptide(L)' 'GLHVPVLNVPGFKGDHGMPIGLSLVAPRYRDRHLLEVGKAVGEIFEAEGGWETKIE' A
#
# COMPACT_ATOMS: atom_id res chain seq x y z
N GLY A 1 -15.99 1.42 -17.43
CA GLY A 1 -14.88 1.25 -16.48
C GLY A 1 -15.36 1.58 -15.08
N LEU A 2 -14.75 1.01 -14.04
CA LEU A 2 -15.20 1.15 -12.63
C LEU A 2 -14.94 2.56 -12.03
N HIS A 3 -14.07 3.40 -12.63
CA HIS A 3 -13.74 4.77 -12.15
C HIS A 3 -13.48 4.85 -10.63
N VAL A 4 -12.77 3.85 -10.09
CA VAL A 4 -12.46 3.75 -8.66
C VAL A 4 -11.04 4.24 -8.37
N PRO A 5 -10.81 4.93 -7.24
CA PRO A 5 -9.47 5.24 -6.77
C PRO A 5 -8.73 3.96 -6.33
N VAL A 6 -7.44 3.90 -6.67
CA VAL A 6 -6.51 2.82 -6.34
C VAL A 6 -5.23 3.42 -5.76
N LEU A 7 -4.73 2.86 -4.67
CA LEU A 7 -3.48 3.24 -4.01
C LEU A 7 -2.59 2.01 -3.84
N ASN A 8 -1.32 2.09 -4.24
CA ASN A 8 -0.37 1.00 -4.08
C ASN A 8 0.60 1.29 -2.92
N VAL A 9 0.68 0.36 -1.97
CA VAL A 9 1.53 0.46 -0.77
C VAL A 9 2.56 -0.69 -0.82
N PRO A 10 3.86 -0.39 -0.98
CA PRO A 10 4.91 -1.40 -0.78
C PRO A 10 5.10 -1.65 0.71
N GLY A 11 5.48 -2.86 1.10
CA GLY A 11 5.78 -3.08 2.52
C GLY A 11 6.23 -4.47 2.92
N PHE A 12 6.01 -5.50 2.10
CA PHE A 12 6.45 -6.85 2.42
C PHE A 12 7.64 -7.29 1.57
N LYS A 13 8.56 -8.03 2.19
CA LYS A 13 9.59 -8.81 1.51
C LYS A 13 9.12 -10.26 1.43
N GLY A 14 8.75 -10.69 0.23
CA GLY A 14 8.43 -12.09 -0.06
C GLY A 14 9.66 -12.99 -0.08
N ASP A 15 9.41 -14.28 -0.29
CA ASP A 15 10.47 -15.28 -0.44
C ASP A 15 11.49 -14.87 -1.51
N HIS A 16 12.75 -15.26 -1.29
CA HIS A 16 13.89 -14.86 -2.11
C HIS A 16 14.17 -13.34 -2.18
N GLY A 17 13.52 -12.55 -1.31
CA GLY A 17 13.79 -11.13 -1.17
C GLY A 17 13.10 -10.22 -2.18
N MET A 18 12.02 -10.70 -2.80
CA MET A 18 11.23 -9.91 -3.75
C MET A 18 10.23 -8.99 -3.02
N PRO A 19 10.03 -7.74 -3.46
CA PRO A 19 9.01 -6.87 -2.88
C PRO A 19 7.60 -7.35 -3.19
N ILE A 20 6.73 -7.28 -2.20
CA ILE A 20 5.29 -7.48 -2.32
C ILE A 20 4.62 -6.12 -2.08
N GLY A 21 3.81 -5.70 -3.05
CA GLY A 21 2.97 -4.51 -2.97
C GLY A 21 1.51 -4.86 -2.75
N LEU A 22 0.82 -4.03 -1.97
CA LEU A 22 -0.63 -4.13 -1.76
C LEU A 22 -1.34 -3.00 -2.51
N SER A 23 -2.31 -3.37 -3.36
CA SER A 23 -3.20 -2.41 -4.02
C SER A 23 -4.51 -2.27 -3.25
N LEU A 24 -4.72 -1.11 -2.65
CA LEU A 24 -5.94 -0.71 -1.97
C LEU A 24 -6.90 -0.07 -2.97
N VAL A 25 -8.16 -0.50 -2.99
CA VAL A 25 -9.20 0.03 -3.89
C VAL A 25 -10.37 0.53 -3.06
N ALA A 26 -10.88 1.73 -3.37
CA ALA A 26 -12.06 2.27 -2.72
C ALA A 26 -13.16 2.64 -3.74
N PRO A 27 -14.42 2.76 -3.30
CA PRO A 27 -15.48 3.32 -4.14
C PRO A 27 -15.16 4.73 -4.65
N ARG A 28 -15.84 5.14 -5.72
CA ARG A 28 -15.67 6.47 -6.34
C ARG A 28 -15.89 7.60 -5.33
N TYR A 29 -15.10 8.68 -5.45
CA TYR A 29 -15.10 9.86 -4.58
C TYR A 29 -14.68 9.63 -3.13
N ARG A 30 -13.98 8.52 -2.85
CA ARG A 30 -13.43 8.19 -1.53
C ARG A 30 -11.91 8.28 -1.47
N ASP A 31 -11.31 9.09 -2.32
CA ASP A 31 -9.85 9.25 -2.43
C ASP A 31 -9.21 9.64 -1.10
N ARG A 32 -9.78 10.62 -0.38
CA ARG A 32 -9.27 11.04 0.93
C ARG A 32 -9.36 9.95 1.99
N HIS A 33 -10.45 9.19 1.99
CA HIS A 33 -10.60 8.04 2.88
C HIS A 33 -9.59 6.94 2.54
N LEU A 34 -9.34 6.69 1.25
CA LEU A 34 -8.34 5.74 0.79
C LEU A 34 -6.93 6.15 1.22
N LEU A 35 -6.62 7.45 1.25
CA LEU A 35 -5.34 7.97 1.76
C LEU A 35 -5.21 7.79 3.28
N GLU A 36 -6.26 8.06 4.05
CA GLU A 36 -6.25 7.86 5.51
C GLU A 36 -6.07 6.38 5.87
N VAL A 37 -6.78 5.48 5.18
CA VAL A 37 -6.59 4.03 5.32
C VAL A 37 -5.20 3.62 4.86
N GLY A 38 -4.73 4.16 3.73
CA GLY A 38 -3.41 3.88 3.19
C GLY A 38 -2.28 4.24 4.14
N LYS A 39 -2.41 5.33 4.91
CA LYS A 39 -1.45 5.71 5.95
C LYS A 39 -1.39 4.67 7.07
N ALA A 40 -2.53 4.28 7.62
CA ALA A 40 -2.58 3.28 8.70
C ALA A 40 -2.08 1.91 8.23
N VAL A 41 -2.44 1.50 7.00
CA VAL A 41 -1.94 0.27 6.38
C VAL A 41 -0.44 0.35 6.16
N GLY A 42 0.08 1.47 5.64
CA GLY A 42 1.51 1.70 5.44
C GLY A 42 2.31 1.58 6.72
N GLU A 43 1.87 2.19 7.81
CA GLU A 43 2.54 2.11 9.13
C GLU A 43 2.66 0.66 9.62
N ILE A 44 1.61 -0.15 9.48
CA ILE A 44 1.63 -1.58 9.85
C ILE A 44 2.55 -2.37 8.92
N PHE A 45 2.48 -2.07 7.62
CA PHE A 45 3.20 -2.80 6.59
C PHE A 45 4.70 -2.54 6.64
N GLU A 46 5.13 -1.31 6.93
CA GLU A 46 6.54 -0.98 7.18
C GLU A 46 7.05 -1.65 8.48
N ALA A 47 6.24 -1.68 9.53
CA ALA A 47 6.63 -2.27 10.81
C ALA A 47 6.77 -3.80 10.76
N GLU A 48 5.88 -4.50 10.04
CA GLU A 48 5.84 -5.97 10.04
C GLU A 48 6.44 -6.61 8.78
N GLY A 49 6.49 -5.90 7.66
CA GLY A 49 6.75 -6.51 6.37
C GLY A 49 8.23 -6.61 5.97
N GLY A 50 9.15 -6.06 6.76
CA GLY A 50 10.59 -6.28 6.60
C GLY A 50 11.16 -5.78 5.26
N TRP A 51 10.42 -4.92 4.56
CA TRP A 51 10.84 -4.27 3.31
C TRP A 51 11.20 -2.80 3.59
N GLU A 52 12.48 -2.47 3.50
CA GLU A 52 12.94 -1.09 3.53
C GLU A 52 12.89 -0.51 2.11
N THR A 53 12.02 0.47 1.89
CA THR A 53 12.01 1.24 0.66
C THR A 53 13.25 2.12 0.64
N LYS A 54 14.33 1.67 -0.02
CA LYS A 54 15.49 2.53 -0.32
C LYS A 54 15.07 3.54 -1.37
N ILE A 55 14.76 4.75 -0.91
CA ILE A 55 14.64 5.92 -1.77
C ILE A 55 16.08 6.45 -1.92
N GLU A 56 16.73 6.16 -3.05
CA GLU A 56 17.96 6.85 -3.50
C GLU A 56 17.62 8.20 -4.14
#